data_AF-A0A9W6FA15-F1
#
_entry.id   AF-A0A9W6FA15-F1
#
_cell.length_a   1.000
_cell.length_b   1.000
_cell.length_c   1.000
_cell.angle_alpha   90.00
_cell.angle_beta   90.00
_cell.angle_gamma   90.00
#
_symmetry.space_group_name_H-M   'P 1'
#
loop_
_entity.id
_entity.type
_entity.pdbx_description
1 polymer ?
#
loop_
_entity_poly.entity_id
_entity_poly.type
_entity_poly.pdbx_seq_one_letter_code
_entity_poly.pdbx_strand_id
1 'polypeptide(L)'
;MPAWDDNDQTTEDPQSEISLIYYPNREGLEDRVFRIKTERSGASTPEPRTSHAVQNVEMVADRGDEVDVRYNFHTLNHRYKATDQFFGTMFVTLRRDPDGLRIAAKKIVLKNDYIRQVIDVYHV
;
A
#
# COMPACT_ATOMS: atom_id res chain seq x y z
N MET A 1 4.55 -3.17 -4.13
CA MET A 1 3.42 -2.78 -5.00
C MET A 1 3.96 -2.85 -6.42
N PRO A 2 3.82 -4.02 -7.08
CA PRO A 2 4.28 -4.20 -8.46
C PRO A 2 3.58 -3.22 -9.41
N ALA A 3 4.19 -3.00 -10.57
CA ALA A 3 3.54 -2.35 -11.70
C ALA A 3 2.80 -3.40 -12.54
N TRP A 4 1.92 -2.95 -13.43
CA TRP A 4 1.39 -3.78 -14.50
C TRP A 4 2.28 -3.65 -15.74
N ASP A 5 2.48 -4.77 -16.45
CA ASP A 5 3.23 -4.81 -17.71
C ASP A 5 2.29 -4.66 -18.93
N ASP A 6 2.88 -4.67 -20.13
CA ASP A 6 2.13 -4.55 -21.39
C ASP A 6 1.18 -5.74 -21.67
N ASN A 7 1.26 -6.81 -20.87
CA ASN A 7 0.43 -8.02 -21.00
C ASN A 7 -0.67 -8.10 -19.91
N ASP A 8 -0.93 -7.00 -19.20
CA ASP A 8 -1.85 -6.96 -18.05
C ASP A 8 -1.47 -7.98 -16.96
N GLN A 9 -0.17 -8.18 -16.72
CA GLN A 9 0.35 -8.99 -15.62
C GLN A 9 1.11 -8.12 -14.61
N THR A 10 1.10 -8.52 -13.33
CA THR A 10 1.91 -7.83 -12.33
C THR A 10 3.37 -8.26 -12.42
N THR A 11 4.29 -7.33 -12.25
CA THR A 11 5.71 -7.65 -12.06
C THR A 11 5.90 -8.54 -10.81
N GLU A 12 6.86 -9.45 -10.88
CA GLU A 12 7.10 -10.47 -9.85
C GLU A 12 8.48 -10.34 -9.18
N ASP A 13 9.50 -9.80 -9.85
CA ASP A 13 10.82 -9.58 -9.26
C ASP A 13 11.15 -8.08 -9.10
N PRO A 14 11.04 -7.52 -7.88
CA PRO A 14 11.35 -6.11 -7.64
C PRO A 14 12.83 -5.75 -7.79
N GLN A 15 13.74 -6.71 -7.94
CA GLN A 15 15.17 -6.45 -8.18
C GLN A 15 15.50 -6.26 -9.67
N SER A 16 14.73 -6.87 -10.56
CA SER A 16 14.95 -6.79 -12.01
C SER A 16 13.82 -6.09 -12.76
N GLU A 17 12.65 -5.92 -12.14
CA GLU A 17 11.46 -5.33 -12.73
C GLU A 17 10.97 -4.10 -11.95
N ILE A 18 10.16 -3.27 -12.61
CA ILE A 18 9.67 -2.03 -12.03
C ILE A 18 8.60 -2.31 -10.97
N SER A 19 8.74 -1.63 -9.83
CA SER A 19 7.71 -1.54 -8.79
C SER A 19 7.29 -0.08 -8.59
N LEU A 20 5.99 0.15 -8.36
CA LEU A 20 5.48 1.47 -8.00
C LEU A 20 5.95 1.89 -6.59
N ILE A 21 5.94 0.95 -5.65
CA ILE A 21 6.50 1.10 -4.29
C ILE A 21 7.17 -0.22 -3.91
N TYR A 22 8.44 -0.16 -3.52
CA TYR A 22 9.17 -1.30 -2.96
C TYR A 22 10.03 -0.86 -1.78
N TYR A 23 9.91 -1.59 -0.67
CA TYR A 23 10.75 -1.44 0.50
C TYR A 23 11.15 -2.85 0.96
N PRO A 24 12.45 -3.20 0.97
CA PRO A 24 12.90 -4.54 1.39
C PRO A 24 12.77 -4.74 2.90
N ASN A 25 12.68 -3.66 3.68
CA ASN A 25 12.60 -3.68 5.13
C ASN A 25 11.85 -2.42 5.65
N ARG A 26 11.71 -2.33 6.97
CA ARG A 26 10.97 -1.26 7.66
C ARG A 26 11.65 0.11 7.59
N GLU A 27 12.98 0.18 7.48
CA GLU A 27 13.75 1.43 7.55
C GLU A 27 13.32 2.40 6.44
N GLY A 28 13.14 1.90 5.21
CA GLY A 28 12.67 2.75 4.10
C GLY A 28 11.25 3.31 4.31
N LEU A 29 10.39 2.58 5.04
CA LEU A 29 9.07 3.08 5.43
C LEU A 29 9.17 4.14 6.54
N GLU A 30 10.10 3.99 7.49
CA GLU A 30 10.34 4.97 8.53
C GLU A 30 10.80 6.31 7.94
N ASP A 31 11.74 6.27 7.00
CA ASP A 31 12.21 7.45 6.26
C ASP A 31 11.06 8.10 5.47
N ARG A 32 10.18 7.29 4.87
CA ARG A 32 9.00 7.79 4.16
C ARG A 32 8.04 8.51 5.10
N VAL A 33 7.75 7.93 6.26
CA VAL A 33 6.90 8.52 7.31
C VAL A 33 7.54 9.79 7.85
N PHE A 34 8.86 9.81 8.07
CA PHE A 34 9.59 11.00 8.51
C PHE A 34 9.46 12.15 7.50
N ARG A 35 9.61 11.87 6.21
CA ARG A 35 9.44 12.87 5.13
C ARG A 35 8.01 13.41 5.04
N ILE A 36 7.00 12.58 5.29
CA ILE A 36 5.59 13.00 5.36
C ILE A 36 5.39 13.95 6.54
N LYS A 37 5.85 13.58 7.73
CA LYS A 37 5.68 14.37 8.97
C LYS A 37 6.40 15.71 8.96
N THR A 38 7.53 15.80 8.26
CA THR A 38 8.36 17.01 8.27
C THR A 38 7.94 18.06 7.23
N GLU A 39 6.86 17.82 6.47
CA GLU A 39 6.31 18.72 5.43
C GLU A 39 7.32 19.20 4.37
N ARG A 40 8.53 18.63 4.35
CA ARG A 40 9.57 18.93 3.35
C ARG A 40 9.22 18.41 1.94
N SER A 41 8.01 17.88 1.77
CA SER A 41 7.46 17.49 0.49
C SER A 41 6.31 18.43 0.12
N GLY A 42 6.54 19.35 -0.82
CA GLY A 42 5.48 20.18 -1.40
C GLY A 42 4.36 19.37 -2.07
N ALA A 43 4.58 18.07 -2.28
CA ALA A 43 3.57 17.14 -2.77
C ALA A 43 2.43 16.90 -1.77
N SER A 44 2.56 17.28 -0.50
CA SER A 44 1.60 16.97 0.57
C SER A 44 0.87 18.19 1.17
N THR A 45 1.08 19.41 0.68
CA THR A 45 0.44 20.63 1.24
C THR A 45 -0.61 21.18 0.27
N PRO A 46 -1.90 21.34 0.63
CA PRO A 46 -2.52 20.94 1.89
C PRO A 46 -2.60 19.41 2.00
N GLU A 47 -2.64 18.91 3.22
CA GLU A 47 -2.72 17.49 3.50
C GLU A 47 -3.97 16.90 2.84
N PRO A 48 -3.85 15.81 2.06
CA PRO A 48 -5.00 15.15 1.48
C PRO A 48 -5.93 14.59 2.56
N ARG A 49 -7.24 14.68 2.33
CA ARG A 49 -8.23 13.96 3.15
C ARG A 49 -8.41 12.57 2.56
N THR A 50 -8.04 11.54 3.30
CA THR A 50 -8.19 10.14 2.85
C THR A 50 -9.30 9.42 3.61
N SER A 51 -10.00 8.51 2.94
CA SER A 51 -10.98 7.61 3.53
C SER A 51 -10.74 6.20 3.00
N HIS A 52 -10.41 5.28 3.90
CA HIS A 52 -10.06 3.90 3.57
C HIS A 52 -11.25 2.98 3.85
N ALA A 53 -11.68 2.25 2.83
CA ALA A 53 -12.61 1.14 2.97
C ALA A 53 -11.85 -0.17 2.82
N VAL A 54 -11.88 -0.99 3.87
CA VAL A 54 -11.37 -2.37 3.87
C VAL A 54 -12.54 -3.31 3.67
N GLN A 55 -12.47 -4.15 2.66
CA GLN A 55 -13.59 -4.96 2.18
C GLN A 55 -13.15 -6.41 1.97
N ASN A 56 -14.09 -7.36 2.08
CA ASN A 56 -13.86 -8.78 1.76
C ASN A 56 -12.62 -9.35 2.46
N VAL A 57 -12.48 -9.13 3.77
CA VAL A 57 -11.36 -9.67 4.54
C VAL A 57 -11.48 -11.18 4.61
N GLU A 58 -10.46 -11.87 4.12
CA GLU A 58 -10.36 -13.32 4.07
C GLU A 58 -9.05 -13.78 4.71
N MET A 59 -9.13 -14.72 5.64
CA MET A 59 -7.96 -15.45 6.10
C MET A 59 -7.65 -16.55 5.08
N VAL A 60 -6.46 -16.49 4.48
CA VAL A 60 -6.01 -17.41 3.43
C VAL A 60 -5.28 -18.61 4.04
N ALA A 61 -4.50 -18.38 5.09
CA ALA A 61 -3.79 -19.43 5.82
C ALA A 61 -3.54 -19.01 7.27
N ASP A 62 -3.52 -19.99 8.18
CA ASP A 62 -2.98 -19.85 9.52
C ASP A 62 -1.80 -20.81 9.68
N ARG A 63 -0.62 -20.26 9.94
CA ARG A 63 0.66 -20.98 10.04
C ARG A 63 1.15 -21.08 11.48
N GLY A 64 0.31 -20.72 12.46
CA GLY A 64 0.62 -20.78 13.89
C GLY A 64 1.18 -19.48 14.43
N ASP A 65 2.38 -19.07 14.03
CA ASP A 65 2.98 -17.79 14.40
C ASP A 65 2.58 -16.65 13.44
N GLU A 66 2.24 -17.00 12.19
CA GLU A 66 1.80 -16.07 11.16
C GLU A 66 0.42 -16.42 10.60
N VAL A 67 -0.32 -15.40 10.17
CA VAL A 67 -1.60 -15.49 9.47
C VAL A 67 -1.50 -14.73 8.17
N ASP A 68 -1.89 -15.37 7.06
CA ASP A 68 -1.96 -14.72 5.77
C ASP A 68 -3.40 -14.26 5.52
N VAL A 69 -3.56 -12.98 5.23
CA VAL A 69 -4.85 -12.32 5.03
C VAL A 69 -4.86 -11.67 3.65
N ARG A 70 -5.98 -11.82 2.95
CA ARG A 70 -6.29 -11.09 1.73
C ARG A 70 -7.49 -10.20 1.96
N TYR A 71 -7.48 -9.00 1.41
CA TYR A 71 -8.65 -8.12 1.41
C TYR A 71 -8.66 -7.19 0.21
N ASN A 72 -9.84 -6.72 -0.17
CA ASN A 72 -9.97 -5.64 -1.14
C ASN A 72 -9.92 -4.30 -0.40
N PHE A 73 -9.39 -3.28 -1.09
CA PHE A 73 -9.41 -1.92 -0.56
C PHE A 73 -9.97 -0.95 -1.60
N HIS A 74 -10.59 0.12 -1.09
CA HIS A 74 -10.91 1.32 -1.84
C HIS A 74 -10.60 2.53 -0.98
N THR A 75 -9.69 3.37 -1.45
CA THR A 75 -9.31 4.61 -0.78
C THR A 75 -9.80 5.78 -1.61
N LEU A 76 -10.65 6.61 -1.03
CA LEU A 76 -10.97 7.93 -1.57
C LEU A 76 -9.96 8.94 -1.06
N ASN A 77 -9.42 9.75 -1.96
CA ASN A 77 -8.45 10.80 -1.68
C ASN A 77 -8.97 12.14 -2.19
N HIS A 78 -9.15 13.13 -1.31
CA HIS A 78 -9.65 14.44 -1.71
C HIS A 78 -8.63 15.54 -1.41
N ARG A 79 -8.17 16.22 -2.47
CA ARG A 79 -7.20 17.31 -2.41
C ARG A 79 -7.41 18.30 -3.56
N TYR A 80 -7.15 19.59 -3.33
CA TYR A 80 -7.30 20.67 -4.32
C TYR A 80 -8.64 20.67 -5.08
N LYS A 81 -9.75 20.37 -4.38
CA LYS A 81 -11.11 20.25 -4.95
C LYS A 81 -11.27 19.11 -5.98
N ALA A 82 -10.31 18.21 -6.08
CA ALA A 82 -10.40 16.98 -6.84
C ALA A 82 -10.51 15.78 -5.88
N THR A 83 -11.25 14.76 -6.31
CA THR A 83 -11.31 13.47 -5.63
C THR A 83 -10.71 12.42 -6.55
N ASP A 84 -9.63 11.80 -6.10
CA ASP A 84 -9.05 10.61 -6.70
C ASP A 84 -9.49 9.37 -5.91
N GLN A 85 -9.32 8.21 -6.54
CA GLN A 85 -9.59 6.93 -5.91
C GLN A 85 -8.47 5.95 -6.22
N PHE A 86 -8.18 5.08 -5.27
CA PHE A 86 -7.24 3.97 -5.43
C PHE A 86 -7.93 2.71 -4.96
N PHE A 87 -7.90 1.65 -5.76
CA PHE A 87 -8.48 0.37 -5.34
C PHE A 87 -7.67 -0.81 -5.82
N GLY A 88 -7.88 -1.93 -5.15
CA GLY A 88 -7.18 -3.14 -5.49
C GLY A 88 -7.29 -4.20 -4.42
N THR A 89 -6.26 -5.04 -4.36
CA THR A 89 -6.22 -6.17 -3.45
C THR A 89 -4.92 -6.15 -2.65
N MET A 90 -5.05 -6.43 -1.37
CA MET A 90 -3.97 -6.46 -0.39
C MET A 90 -3.72 -7.90 0.01
N PHE A 91 -2.45 -8.29 0.04
CA PHE A 91 -1.97 -9.56 0.58
C PHE A 91 -1.03 -9.23 1.73
N VAL A 92 -1.41 -9.63 2.93
CA VAL A 92 -0.73 -9.24 4.17
C VAL A 92 -0.43 -10.47 4.99
N THR A 93 0.83 -10.63 5.38
CA THR A 93 1.23 -11.59 6.41
C THR A 93 1.28 -10.86 7.74
N LEU A 94 0.48 -11.31 8.69
CA LEU A 94 0.44 -10.81 10.06
C LEU A 94 1.16 -11.80 10.97
N ARG A 95 2.19 -11.33 11.68
CA ARG A 95 2.87 -12.10 12.72
C ARG A 95 2.27 -11.81 14.08
N ARG A 96 2.03 -12.87 14.85
CA ARG A 96 1.61 -12.80 16.25
C ARG A 96 2.78 -12.37 17.11
N ASP A 97 2.54 -11.38 17.94
CA ASP A 97 3.46 -10.79 18.90
C ASP A 97 2.72 -10.73 20.25
N PRO A 98 3.41 -10.71 21.41
CA PRO A 98 2.74 -10.62 22.71
C PRO A 98 1.78 -9.42 22.84
N ASP A 99 2.08 -8.32 22.14
CA ASP A 99 1.29 -7.08 22.15
C ASP A 99 0.19 -7.03 21.07
N GLY A 100 0.08 -8.05 20.20
CA GLY A 100 -0.93 -8.12 19.15
C GLY A 100 -0.41 -8.63 17.80
N LEU A 101 -0.97 -8.12 16.71
CA LEU A 101 -0.57 -8.50 15.35
C LEU A 101 0.31 -7.42 14.73
N ARG A 102 1.40 -7.83 14.08
CA ARG A 102 2.30 -6.95 13.33
C ARG A 102 2.38 -7.38 11.88
N ILE A 103 2.43 -6.42 10.96
CA ILE A 103 2.63 -6.71 9.54
C ILE A 103 4.08 -7.17 9.34
N ALA A 104 4.26 -8.41 8.90
CA ALA A 104 5.55 -8.97 8.50
C ALA A 104 5.81 -8.77 7.00
N ALA A 105 4.77 -8.82 6.18
CA ALA A 105 4.84 -8.55 4.74
C ALA A 105 3.53 -7.94 4.23
N LYS A 106 3.61 -7.05 3.22
CA LYS A 106 2.45 -6.43 2.54
C LYS A 106 2.73 -6.33 1.03
N LYS A 107 2.02 -7.10 0.20
CA LYS A 107 1.96 -6.92 -1.27
C LYS A 107 0.64 -6.23 -1.62
N ILE A 108 0.72 -5.15 -2.40
CA ILE A 108 -0.42 -4.34 -2.83
C ILE A 108 -0.54 -4.49 -4.34
N VAL A 109 -1.66 -5.01 -4.83
CA VAL A 109 -2.00 -4.99 -6.25
C VAL A 109 -2.96 -3.83 -6.47
N LEU A 110 -2.46 -2.71 -7.00
CA LEU A 110 -3.26 -1.54 -7.35
C LEU A 110 -3.90 -1.76 -8.72
N LYS A 111 -5.23 -1.78 -8.82
CA LYS A 111 -5.94 -2.12 -10.06
C LYS A 111 -6.12 -0.93 -11.02
N ASN A 112 -6.05 0.29 -10.53
CA ASN A 112 -6.14 1.51 -11.32
C ASN A 112 -4.82 2.29 -11.27
N ASP A 113 -3.79 1.70 -11.86
CA ASP A 113 -2.39 2.12 -11.77
C ASP A 113 -2.00 3.31 -12.68
N TYR A 114 -2.91 3.76 -13.55
CA TYR A 114 -2.82 5.05 -14.24
C TYR A 114 -3.04 6.21 -13.27
N ILE A 115 -1.99 6.53 -12.52
CA ILE A 115 -1.99 7.50 -11.42
C ILE A 115 -1.85 8.93 -11.97
N ARG A 116 -2.95 9.69 -11.95
CA ARG A 116 -2.97 11.11 -12.41
C ARG A 116 -2.18 12.05 -11.51
N GLN A 117 -2.20 11.81 -10.21
CA GLN A 117 -1.51 12.58 -9.17
C GLN A 117 -0.88 11.61 -8.17
N VAL A 118 0.30 11.94 -7.64
CA VAL A 118 1.15 11.12 -6.75
C VAL A 118 0.39 10.11 -5.86
N ILE A 119 0.86 8.85 -5.87
CA ILE A 119 0.49 7.84 -4.87
C ILE A 119 1.59 7.73 -3.80
N ASP A 120 1.19 7.37 -2.59
CA ASP A 120 2.08 7.32 -1.42
C ASP A 120 1.51 6.33 -0.39
N VAL A 121 2.27 5.98 0.64
CA VAL A 121 1.93 4.96 1.65
C VAL A 121 0.66 5.27 2.45
N TYR A 122 0.20 6.52 2.49
CA TYR A 122 -1.04 6.91 3.17
C TYR A 122 -2.29 6.78 2.29
N HIS A 123 -2.14 6.37 1.04
CA HIS A 123 -3.24 6.03 0.15
C HIS A 123 -3.58 4.53 0.17
N VAL A 124 -2.69 3.68 0.70
CA VAL A 124 -2.69 2.22 0.51
C VAL A 124 -2.31 1.42 1.76
#